data_AF-A0A2P6S5D8-F1
#
_entry.id   AF-A0A2P6S5D8-F1
#
_cell.length_a   1.000
_cell.length_b   1.000
_cell.length_c   1.000
_cell.angle_alpha   90.00
_cell.angle_beta   90.00
_cell.angle_gamma   90.00
#
_symmetry.space_group_name_H-M   'P 1'
#
loop_
_entity.id
_entity.type
_entity.pdbx_description
1 polymer ?
#
loop_
_entity_poly.entity_id
_entity_poly.type
_entity_poly.pdbx_seq_one_letter_code
_entity_poly.pdbx_strand_id
1 'polypeptide(L)'
;MAADKKQGWASDSFSKYKEFRFIMTYLVISTSSSAATRVEDWELNWGKDKFPDMARASVALSFLAFFAFASSSLISGYTLCTLKSM
;
A
#
# COMPACT_ATOMS: atom_id res chain seq x y z
N MET A 1 -8.26 -17.78 34.51
CA MET A 1 -8.13 -17.37 33.09
C MET A 1 -6.95 -18.13 32.50
N ALA A 2 -7.22 -19.18 31.73
CA ALA A 2 -6.17 -19.90 31.01
C ALA A 2 -5.75 -19.06 29.80
N ALA A 3 -4.50 -18.61 29.77
CA ALA A 3 -3.93 -17.97 28.59
C ALA A 3 -3.85 -19.03 27.49
N ASP A 4 -4.64 -18.84 26.42
CA ASP A 4 -4.51 -19.62 25.20
C ASP A 4 -3.10 -19.37 24.63
N LYS A 5 -2.23 -20.37 24.72
CA LYS A 5 -0.83 -20.28 24.29
C LYS A 5 -0.67 -20.29 22.75
N LYS A 6 -1.77 -20.31 21.99
CA LYS A 6 -1.75 -20.42 20.52
C LYS A 6 -1.93 -19.06 19.82
N GLN A 7 -2.39 -18.01 20.51
CA GLN A 7 -2.67 -16.70 19.91
C GLN A 7 -1.58 -15.66 20.20
N GLY A 8 -0.55 -15.64 19.35
CA GLY A 8 0.51 -14.62 19.41
C GLY A 8 0.03 -13.25 18.90
N TRP A 9 0.48 -12.17 19.55
CA TRP A 9 0.09 -10.78 19.25
C TRP A 9 0.27 -10.39 17.77
N ALA A 10 1.33 -10.88 17.12
CA ALA A 10 1.59 -10.63 15.70
C ALA A 10 0.55 -11.31 14.78
N SER A 11 0.15 -12.55 15.10
CA SER A 11 -0.86 -13.29 14.33
C SER A 11 -2.24 -12.66 14.47
N ASP A 12 -2.60 -12.29 15.70
CA ASP A 12 -3.88 -11.64 16.00
C ASP A 12 -3.99 -10.30 15.25
N SER A 13 -2.95 -9.47 15.34
CA SER A 13 -2.90 -8.18 14.64
C SER A 13 -2.97 -8.33 13.12
N PHE A 14 -2.21 -9.27 12.55
CA PHE A 14 -2.26 -9.50 11.10
C PHE A 14 -3.66 -9.91 10.65
N SER A 15 -4.31 -10.83 11.35
CA SER A 15 -5.68 -11.26 11.03
C SER A 15 -6.69 -10.11 11.19
N LYS A 16 -6.62 -9.40 12.32
CA LYS A 16 -7.54 -8.32 12.70
C LYS A 16 -7.56 -7.15 11.70
N TYR A 17 -6.41 -6.79 11.13
CA TYR A 17 -6.28 -5.66 10.20
C TYR A 17 -6.26 -6.07 8.72
N LYS A 18 -6.65 -7.30 8.37
CA LYS A 18 -6.63 -7.79 6.98
C LYS A 18 -7.45 -6.93 6.03
N GLU A 19 -8.69 -6.61 6.39
CA GLU A 19 -9.59 -5.80 5.57
C GLU A 19 -9.06 -4.37 5.37
N PHE A 20 -8.48 -3.78 6.41
CA PHE A 20 -7.85 -2.47 6.33
C PHE A 20 -6.71 -2.43 5.29
N ARG A 21 -5.88 -3.48 5.24
CA ARG A 21 -4.80 -3.57 4.25
C ARG A 21 -5.35 -3.64 2.83
N PHE A 22 -6.44 -4.36 2.59
CA PHE A 22 -7.09 -4.40 1.28
C PHE A 22 -7.67 -3.05 0.87
N ILE A 23 -8.38 -2.37 1.77
CA ILE A 23 -8.97 -1.06 1.50
C ILE A 23 -7.87 -0.04 1.17
N MET A 24 -6.79 0.00 1.95
CA MET A 24 -5.67 0.91 1.68
C MET A 24 -5.01 0.63 0.33
N THR A 25 -4.79 -0.65 0.00
CA THR A 25 -4.24 -1.07 -1.29
C THR A 25 -5.11 -0.58 -2.46
N TYR A 26 -6.43 -0.78 -2.35
CA TYR A 26 -7.39 -0.35 -3.36
C TYR A 26 -7.42 1.18 -3.52
N LEU A 27 -7.47 1.91 -2.41
CA LEU A 27 -7.50 3.37 -2.42
C LEU A 27 -6.23 3.97 -3.02
N VAL A 28 -5.05 3.47 -2.64
CA VAL A 28 -3.78 3.99 -3.17
C VAL A 28 -3.68 3.75 -4.67
N ILE A 29 -4.01 2.55 -5.17
CA ILE A 29 -3.97 2.28 -6.62
C ILE A 29 -5.01 3.10 -7.39
N SER A 30 -6.24 3.16 -6.88
CA SER A 30 -7.31 3.93 -7.51
C SER A 30 -6.97 5.42 -7.61
N THR A 31 -6.54 6.03 -6.50
CA THR A 31 -6.16 7.44 -6.47
C THR A 31 -4.91 7.72 -7.31
N SER A 32 -3.91 6.84 -7.29
CA SER A 32 -2.71 6.98 -8.14
C SER A 32 -3.06 6.94 -9.62
N SER A 33 -3.97 6.05 -10.03
CA SER A 33 -4.41 5.93 -11.43
C SER A 33 -5.20 7.15 -11.89
N SER A 34 -6.10 7.67 -11.02
CA SER A 34 -6.82 8.92 -11.31
C SER A 34 -5.88 10.12 -11.34
N ALA A 35 -4.86 10.16 -10.48
CA ALA A 35 -3.89 11.24 -10.47
C ALA A 35 -2.99 11.19 -11.72
N ALA A 36 -2.58 10.00 -12.17
CA ALA A 36 -1.82 9.82 -13.41
C ALA A 36 -2.54 10.41 -14.62
N THR A 37 -3.80 10.01 -14.83
CA THR A 37 -4.61 10.52 -15.95
C THR A 37 -4.84 12.03 -15.87
N ARG A 38 -5.05 12.57 -14.66
CA ARG A 38 -5.23 14.02 -14.46
C ARG A 38 -3.98 14.83 -14.74
N VAL A 39 -2.82 14.32 -14.39
CA VAL A 39 -1.55 15.01 -14.64
C VAL A 39 -1.20 14.99 -16.14
N GLU A 40 -1.48 13.89 -16.83
CA GLU A 40 -1.32 13.81 -18.29
C GLU A 40 -2.27 14.77 -19.02
N ASP A 41 -3.54 14.82 -18.62
CA ASP A 41 -4.52 15.76 -19.18
C ASP A 41 -4.09 17.22 -18.98
N TRP A 42 -3.53 17.57 -17.81
CA TRP A 42 -2.99 18.91 -17.58
C TRP A 42 -1.88 19.25 -18.57
N GLU A 43 -0.88 18.37 -18.70
CA GLU A 43 0.27 18.58 -19.59
C GLU A 43 -0.17 18.71 -21.07
N LEU A 44 -1.20 17.97 -21.49
CA LEU A 44 -1.75 18.06 -22.85
C LEU A 44 -2.47 19.39 -23.14
N ASN A 45 -3.17 19.96 -22.15
CA ASN A 45 -3.96 21.19 -22.33
C ASN A 45 -3.12 22.48 -22.15
N TRP A 46 -2.18 22.49 -21.20
CA TRP A 46 -1.42 23.70 -20.83
C TRP A 46 0.08 23.62 -21.13
N GLY A 47 0.55 22.48 -21.63
CA GLY A 47 1.95 22.25 -21.97
C GLY A 47 2.78 21.73 -20.80
N LYS A 48 4.06 21.48 -21.09
CA LYS A 48 5.01 20.93 -20.12
C LYS A 48 5.66 22.06 -19.31
N ASP A 49 5.28 22.17 -18.06
CA ASP A 49 5.88 23.09 -17.11
C ASP A 49 6.31 22.40 -15.80
N LYS A 50 6.88 23.18 -14.89
CA LYS A 50 7.47 22.65 -13.64
C LYS A 50 6.41 22.04 -12.73
N PHE A 51 5.16 22.51 -12.79
CA PHE A 51 4.10 22.03 -11.92
C PHE A 51 3.67 20.58 -12.25
N PRO A 52 3.27 20.22 -13.50
CA PRO A 52 2.97 18.86 -13.89
C PRO A 52 4.15 17.92 -13.71
N ASP A 53 5.39 18.36 -14.00
CA ASP A 53 6.57 17.52 -13.75
C ASP A 53 6.71 17.11 -12.27
N MET A 54 6.45 18.04 -11.33
CA MET A 54 6.39 17.72 -9.90
C MET A 54 5.20 16.81 -9.55
N ALA A 55 4.03 17.05 -10.16
CA ALA A 55 2.86 16.21 -9.95
C ALA A 55 3.07 14.78 -10.46
N ARG A 56 3.73 14.59 -11.62
CA ARG A 56 4.13 13.28 -12.17
C ARG A 56 5.06 12.55 -11.21
N ALA A 57 6.05 13.25 -10.65
CA ALA A 57 6.93 12.69 -9.63
C ALA A 57 6.14 12.25 -8.38
N SER A 58 5.15 13.03 -7.94
CA SER A 58 4.28 12.66 -6.83
C SER A 58 3.43 11.40 -7.12
N VAL A 59 2.90 11.27 -8.34
CA VAL A 59 2.19 10.06 -8.79
C VAL A 59 3.12 8.84 -8.80
N ALA A 60 4.35 9.01 -9.29
CA ALA A 60 5.35 7.92 -9.25
C ALA A 60 5.64 7.47 -7.81
N LEU A 61 5.74 8.42 -6.86
CA LEU A 61 5.93 8.12 -5.45
C LEU A 61 4.74 7.39 -4.83
N SER A 62 3.49 7.65 -5.25
CA SER A 62 2.34 6.93 -4.73
C SER A 62 2.32 5.47 -5.17
N PHE A 63 2.74 5.18 -6.41
CA PHE A 63 2.98 3.79 -6.86
C PHE A 63 4.14 3.13 -6.10
N LEU A 64 5.24 3.86 -5.86
CA LEU A 64 6.33 3.35 -5.02
C LEU A 64 5.85 3.02 -3.60
N ALA A 65 5.04 3.88 -3.00
CA ALA A 65 4.45 3.67 -1.67
C ALA A 65 3.56 2.42 -1.65
N PHE A 66 2.81 2.16 -2.72
CA PHE A 66 2.06 0.90 -2.87
C PHE A 66 2.99 -0.32 -2.85
N PHE A 67 4.10 -0.31 -3.58
CA PHE A 67 5.05 -1.43 -3.59
C PHE A 67 5.73 -1.62 -2.23
N ALA A 68 6.08 -0.52 -1.55
CA ALA A 68 6.61 -0.56 -0.19
C ALA A 68 5.59 -1.14 0.81
N PHE A 69 4.31 -0.77 0.67
CA PHE A 69 3.23 -1.32 1.48
C PHE A 69 2.99 -2.81 1.20
N ALA A 70 2.98 -3.21 -0.07
CA ALA A 70 2.80 -4.59 -0.48
C ALA A 70 3.95 -5.50 0.02
N SER A 71 5.21 -5.06 -0.13
CA SER A 71 6.37 -5.78 0.39
C SER A 71 6.33 -5.90 1.92
N SER A 72 5.96 -4.84 2.63
CA SER A 72 5.77 -4.87 4.09
C SER A 72 4.70 -5.91 4.51
N SER A 73 3.59 -5.98 3.77
CA SER A 73 2.53 -6.98 4.00
C SER A 73 3.02 -8.41 3.74
N LEU A 74 3.82 -8.62 2.69
CA LEU A 74 4.42 -9.93 2.37
C LEU A 74 5.42 -10.39 3.43
N ILE A 75 6.32 -9.51 3.88
CA ILE A 75 7.29 -9.81 4.93
C ILE A 75 6.57 -10.15 6.25
N SER A 76 5.53 -9.39 6.60
CA SER A 76 4.69 -9.69 7.76
C SER A 76 3.97 -11.04 7.63
N GLY A 77 3.45 -11.37 6.45
CA GLY A 77 2.83 -12.68 6.19
C GLY A 77 3.83 -13.83 6.26
N TYR A 78 5.03 -13.66 5.68
CA TYR A 78 6.09 -14.67 5.69
C TYR A 78 6.56 -14.96 7.12
N THR A 79 6.87 -13.92 7.89
CA THR A 79 7.27 -14.07 9.30
C THR A 79 6.20 -14.78 10.13
N LEU A 80 4.91 -14.49 9.88
CA LEU A 80 3.80 -15.18 10.53
C LEU A 80 3.72 -16.67 10.16
N CYS A 81 3.85 -17.00 8.88
CA CYS A 81 3.82 -18.39 8.40
C CYS A 81 4.98 -19.20 8.98
N THR A 82 6.20 -18.63 9.00
CA THR A 82 7.38 -19.27 9.58
C THR A 82 7.23 -19.50 11.08
N LEU A 83 6.67 -18.53 11.82
CA LEU A 83 6.40 -18.66 13.26
C LEU A 83 5.33 -19.72 13.57
N LYS A 84 4.31 -19.86 12.71
CA LYS A 84 3.27 -20.89 12.86
C LYS A 84 3.78 -22.30 12.55
N SER A 85 4.81 -22.42 11.71
CA SER A 85 5.39 -23.70 11.29
C SER A 85 6.38 -24.29 12.30
N MET A 86 6.77 -23.53 13.32
CA MET A 86 7.73 -23.90 14.36
C MET A 86 7.02 -24.34 15.64
#